data_AF-A0A0C1IU28-F1
#
_entry.id   AF-A0A0C1IU28-F1
#
_cell.length_a   1.000
_cell.length_b   1.000
_cell.length_c   1.000
_cell.angle_alpha   90.00
_cell.angle_beta   90.00
_cell.angle_gamma   90.00
#
_symmetry.space_group_name_H-M   'P 1'
#
loop_
_entity.id
_entity.type
_entity.pdbx_description
1 polymer ?
#
loop_
_entity_poly.entity_id
_entity_poly.type
_entity_poly.pdbx_seq_one_letter_code
_entity_poly.pdbx_strand_id
1 'polypeptide(L)'
;MGEYEIGRFIYLIILLVAVGSWVFVQNRQSLGKTMQMFAVWGFIFLGVIASYGLWEDIRQTVRPQQSVAIDAGRVEVPRAPDGHYYLTLDVNGTPVEFLVDTGASQVVLNERDAQSAGIDTGNLAYLGRASTANGEVRTASVWVDEISLGGITDRNLRVWVNQGELEQSLLGMGYLQRWSSIEIRNGALVLTR
;
A
#
# COMPACT_ATOMS: atom_id res chain seq x y z
N MET A 1 -60.66 8.64 -59.54
CA MET A 1 -59.29 8.24 -59.15
C MET A 1 -59.13 6.80 -59.61
N GLY A 2 -58.26 6.57 -60.59
CA GLY A 2 -58.34 5.42 -61.50
C GLY A 2 -57.75 4.12 -60.94
N GLU A 3 -58.28 2.97 -61.37
CA GLU A 3 -57.83 1.62 -60.97
C GLU A 3 -56.31 1.40 -61.11
N TYR A 4 -55.65 2.12 -62.02
CA TYR A 4 -54.19 2.14 -62.17
C TYR A 4 -53.43 2.66 -60.94
N GLU A 5 -53.98 3.64 -60.22
CA GLU A 5 -53.37 4.15 -58.98
C GLU A 5 -53.49 3.13 -57.85
N ILE A 6 -54.62 2.42 -57.78
CA ILE A 6 -54.88 1.37 -56.78
C ILE A 6 -53.93 0.18 -57.01
N GLY A 7 -53.80 -0.28 -58.25
CA GLY A 7 -52.85 -1.35 -58.61
C GLY A 7 -51.40 -1.00 -58.32
N ARG A 8 -50.99 0.25 -58.63
CA ARG A 8 -49.64 0.76 -58.29
C ARG A 8 -49.42 0.82 -56.78
N PHE A 9 -50.42 1.24 -56.01
CA PHE A 9 -50.32 1.34 -54.56
C PHE A 9 -50.18 -0.05 -53.91
N ILE A 10 -50.94 -1.04 -54.38
CA ILE A 10 -50.83 -2.44 -53.92
C ILE A 10 -49.45 -3.01 -54.27
N TYR A 11 -48.95 -2.77 -55.48
CA TYR A 11 -47.61 -3.21 -55.89
C TYR A 11 -46.51 -2.61 -55.00
N LEU A 12 -46.58 -1.31 -54.69
CA LEU A 12 -45.61 -0.63 -53.82
C LEU A 12 -45.64 -1.16 -52.39
N ILE A 13 -46.81 -1.51 -51.86
CA ILE A 13 -46.93 -2.12 -50.52
C ILE A 13 -46.29 -3.50 -50.51
N ILE A 14 -46.55 -4.35 -51.52
CA ILE A 14 -45.96 -5.68 -51.60
C ILE A 14 -44.43 -5.60 -51.73
N LEU A 15 -43.93 -4.68 -52.55
CA LEU A 15 -42.49 -4.43 -52.71
C LEU A 15 -41.85 -3.99 -51.38
N LEU A 16 -42.50 -3.09 -50.65
CA LEU A 16 -42.01 -2.59 -49.36
C LEU A 16 -42.00 -3.68 -48.29
N VAL A 17 -43.01 -4.55 -48.26
CA VAL A 17 -43.06 -5.73 -47.38
C VAL A 17 -41.98 -6.75 -47.76
N ALA A 18 -41.75 -6.99 -49.05
CA ALA A 18 -40.72 -7.93 -49.52
C ALA A 18 -39.30 -7.44 -49.18
N VAL A 19 -39.00 -6.17 -49.45
CA VAL A 19 -37.71 -5.54 -49.12
C VAL A 19 -37.51 -5.44 -47.61
N GLY A 20 -38.55 -5.04 -46.87
CA GLY A 20 -38.52 -4.99 -45.40
C GLY A 20 -38.30 -6.36 -44.77
N SER A 21 -38.94 -7.40 -45.31
CA SER A 21 -38.75 -8.78 -44.86
C SER A 21 -37.35 -9.31 -45.18
N TRP A 22 -36.81 -8.99 -46.36
CA TRP A 22 -35.45 -9.37 -46.75
C TRP A 22 -34.40 -8.70 -45.86
N VAL A 23 -34.50 -7.38 -45.63
CA VAL A 23 -33.60 -6.64 -44.72
C VAL A 23 -33.70 -7.18 -43.30
N PHE A 24 -34.91 -7.47 -42.82
CA PHE A 24 -35.12 -8.01 -41.49
C PHE A 24 -34.49 -9.40 -41.32
N VAL A 25 -34.73 -10.32 -42.27
CA VAL A 25 -34.16 -11.68 -42.27
C VAL A 25 -32.64 -11.64 -42.40
N GLN A 26 -32.09 -10.72 -43.20
CA GLN A 26 -30.65 -10.56 -43.39
C GLN A 26 -29.97 -9.93 -42.15
N ASN A 27 -30.66 -9.01 -41.45
CA ASN A 27 -30.17 -8.37 -40.22
C ASN A 27 -30.31 -9.26 -38.96
N ARG A 28 -31.09 -10.35 -39.01
CA ARG A 28 -31.19 -11.32 -37.91
C ARG A 28 -29.95 -12.21 -37.74
N GLN A 29 -29.08 -12.31 -38.74
CA GLN A 29 -27.85 -13.12 -38.64
C GLN A 29 -26.64 -12.37 -38.04
N SER A 30 -26.71 -11.04 -37.88
CA SER A 30 -25.61 -10.22 -37.33
C SER A 30 -25.96 -9.48 -36.03
N LEU A 31 -27.25 -9.42 -35.64
CA LEU A 31 -27.67 -8.79 -34.37
C LEU A 31 -26.99 -9.42 -33.14
N GLY A 32 -26.81 -10.75 -33.14
CA GLY A 32 -26.04 -11.43 -32.10
C GLY A 32 -24.57 -10.98 -32.07
N LYS A 33 -23.95 -10.81 -33.24
CA LYS A 33 -22.55 -10.36 -33.36
C LYS A 33 -22.35 -8.91 -32.91
N THR A 34 -23.25 -8.00 -33.27
CA THR A 34 -23.17 -6.60 -32.85
C THR A 34 -23.35 -6.47 -31.34
N MET A 35 -24.32 -7.20 -30.76
CA MET A 35 -24.57 -7.18 -29.32
C MET A 35 -23.43 -7.87 -28.53
N GLN A 36 -22.87 -8.94 -29.07
CA GLN A 36 -21.67 -9.59 -28.54
C GLN A 36 -20.46 -8.64 -28.56
N MET A 37 -20.29 -7.84 -29.61
CA MET A 37 -19.18 -6.89 -29.70
C MET A 37 -19.31 -5.76 -28.67
N PHE A 38 -20.52 -5.25 -28.44
CA PHE A 38 -20.76 -4.29 -27.35
C PHE A 38 -20.54 -4.91 -25.97
N ALA A 39 -20.92 -6.18 -25.75
CA ALA A 39 -20.65 -6.87 -24.50
C ALA A 39 -19.13 -7.04 -24.28
N VAL A 40 -18.38 -7.45 -25.31
CA VAL A 40 -16.91 -7.58 -25.25
C VAL A 40 -16.26 -6.24 -24.92
N TRP A 41 -16.65 -5.15 -25.60
CA TRP A 41 -16.15 -3.82 -25.28
C TRP A 41 -16.53 -3.39 -23.85
N GLY A 42 -17.77 -3.66 -23.43
CA GLY A 42 -18.22 -3.41 -22.05
C GLY A 42 -17.36 -4.15 -21.02
N PHE A 43 -17.06 -5.43 -21.24
CA PHE A 43 -16.19 -6.20 -20.36
C PHE A 43 -14.73 -5.71 -20.37
N ILE A 44 -14.20 -5.26 -21.51
CA ILE A 44 -12.86 -4.65 -21.59
C ILE A 44 -12.82 -3.35 -20.77
N PHE A 45 -13.79 -2.46 -20.97
CA PHE A 45 -13.87 -1.20 -20.21
C PHE A 45 -14.06 -1.46 -18.71
N LEU A 46 -14.93 -2.40 -18.34
CA LEU A 46 -15.16 -2.79 -16.95
C LEU A 46 -13.89 -3.40 -16.34
N GLY A 47 -13.17 -4.22 -17.10
CA GLY A 47 -11.86 -4.75 -16.72
C GLY A 47 -10.82 -3.64 -16.51
N VAL A 48 -10.76 -2.63 -17.38
CA VAL A 48 -9.83 -1.49 -17.24
C VAL A 48 -10.19 -0.60 -16.05
N ILE A 49 -11.47 -0.30 -15.84
CA ILE A 49 -11.96 0.48 -14.70
C ILE A 49 -11.71 -0.26 -13.39
N ALA A 50 -12.03 -1.55 -13.33
CA ALA A 50 -11.74 -2.40 -12.17
C ALA A 50 -10.22 -2.52 -11.95
N SER A 51 -9.42 -2.60 -13.01
CA SER A 51 -7.96 -2.60 -12.91
C SER A 51 -7.48 -1.29 -12.30
N TYR A 52 -7.90 -0.12 -12.80
CA TYR A 52 -7.50 1.17 -12.22
C TYR A 52 -7.99 1.35 -10.78
N GLY A 53 -9.23 0.96 -10.48
CA GLY A 53 -9.84 1.12 -9.16
C GLY A 53 -9.25 0.19 -8.10
N LEU A 54 -8.97 -1.07 -8.43
CA LEU A 54 -8.39 -2.04 -7.49
C LEU A 54 -6.87 -1.92 -7.36
N TRP A 55 -6.19 -1.29 -8.31
CA TRP A 55 -4.73 -1.22 -8.33
C TRP A 55 -4.14 -0.27 -7.28
N GLU A 56 -4.93 0.65 -6.74
CA GLU A 56 -4.51 1.54 -5.65
C GLU A 56 -4.57 0.83 -4.28
N ASP A 57 -5.65 0.10 -4.00
CA ASP A 57 -5.83 -0.67 -2.75
C ASP A 57 -4.85 -1.85 -2.61
N ILE A 58 -4.54 -2.54 -3.71
CA ILE A 58 -3.60 -3.68 -3.69
C ILE A 58 -2.18 -3.21 -3.36
N ARG A 59 -1.75 -2.04 -3.84
CA ARG A 59 -0.40 -1.52 -3.54
C ARG A 59 -0.23 -1.09 -2.08
N GLN A 60 -1.31 -0.67 -1.41
CA GLN A 60 -1.25 -0.33 0.01
C GLN A 60 -1.24 -1.58 0.91
N THR A 61 -1.89 -2.67 0.46
CA THR A 61 -1.98 -3.92 1.23
C THR A 61 -0.72 -4.78 1.12
N VAL A 62 0.05 -4.65 0.02
CA VAL A 62 1.27 -5.42 -0.20
C VAL A 62 2.49 -4.51 -0.01
N ARG A 63 2.78 -4.12 1.24
CA ARG A 63 4.11 -3.60 1.59
C ARG A 63 5.11 -4.74 1.39
N PRO A 64 6.12 -4.61 0.51
CA PRO A 64 7.04 -5.70 0.28
C PRO A 64 7.78 -6.04 1.58
N GLN A 65 7.54 -7.26 2.05
CA GLN A 65 7.93 -7.73 3.37
C GLN A 65 9.45 -7.68 3.50
N GLN A 66 9.93 -7.15 4.64
CA GLN A 66 11.32 -7.16 5.04
C GLN A 66 11.92 -8.56 4.77
N SER A 67 12.86 -8.64 3.82
CA SER A 67 13.52 -9.90 3.51
C SER A 67 14.72 -10.03 4.44
N VAL A 68 14.64 -11.00 5.34
CA VAL A 68 15.74 -11.34 6.25
C VAL A 68 16.44 -12.54 5.65
N ALA A 69 17.69 -12.37 5.24
CA ALA A 69 18.53 -13.51 4.89
C ALA A 69 18.97 -14.17 6.20
N ILE A 70 18.25 -15.22 6.59
CA ILE A 70 18.32 -15.90 7.91
C ILE A 70 19.74 -16.38 8.27
N ASP A 71 20.65 -16.48 7.30
CA ASP A 71 21.99 -17.05 7.51
C ASP A 71 23.16 -16.03 7.45
N ALA A 72 22.88 -14.73 7.25
CA ALA A 72 23.94 -13.76 6.92
C ALA A 72 23.99 -12.49 7.77
N GLY A 73 23.18 -12.38 8.83
CA GLY A 73 23.09 -11.13 9.61
C GLY A 73 22.76 -9.91 8.75
N ARG A 74 22.03 -10.14 7.64
CA ARG A 74 21.71 -9.15 6.62
C ARG A 74 20.20 -8.96 6.54
N VAL A 75 19.80 -7.71 6.68
CA VAL A 75 18.40 -7.28 6.59
C VAL A 75 18.28 -6.36 5.39
N GLU A 76 17.40 -6.72 4.46
CA GLU A 76 17.13 -5.93 3.27
C GLU A 76 15.67 -5.49 3.24
N VAL A 77 15.47 -4.17 3.26
CA VAL A 77 14.18 -3.51 3.25
C VAL A 77 14.01 -2.68 1.99
N PRO A 78 13.01 -2.97 1.15
CA PRO A 78 12.69 -2.15 -0.01
C PRO A 78 12.16 -0.78 0.42
N ARG A 79 12.43 0.23 -0.40
CA ARG A 79 11.87 1.58 -0.23
C ARG A 79 10.35 1.53 -0.39
N ALA A 80 9.63 2.12 0.56
CA ALA A 80 8.18 2.25 0.49
C ALA A 80 7.75 3.29 -0.58
N PRO A 81 6.48 3.26 -1.03
CA PRO A 81 6.00 4.19 -2.07
C PRO A 81 6.10 5.68 -1.71
N ASP A 82 6.05 6.00 -0.42
CA ASP A 82 6.26 7.35 0.12
C ASP A 82 7.73 7.81 0.08
N GLY A 83 8.63 6.88 -0.24
CA GLY A 83 10.05 7.13 -0.35
C GLY A 83 10.84 6.90 0.95
N HIS A 84 10.23 6.39 2.00
CA HIS A 84 10.86 6.08 3.28
C HIS A 84 11.19 4.59 3.42
N TYR A 85 11.89 4.23 4.50
CA TYR A 85 12.20 2.85 4.85
C TYR A 85 11.55 2.52 6.19
N TYR A 86 10.90 1.37 6.26
CA TYR A 86 10.21 0.89 7.45
C TYR A 86 10.78 -0.46 7.86
N LEU A 87 11.23 -0.55 9.11
CA LEU A 87 11.76 -1.78 9.70
C LEU A 87 10.79 -2.26 10.77
N THR A 88 10.47 -3.55 10.78
CA THR A 88 9.72 -4.15 11.89
C THR A 88 10.71 -4.82 12.84
N LEU A 89 10.74 -4.33 14.08
CA LEU A 89 11.58 -4.84 15.15
C LEU A 89 10.70 -5.41 16.25
N ASP A 90 11.11 -6.54 16.83
CA ASP A 90 10.46 -7.07 18.02
C ASP A 90 11.01 -6.36 19.25
N VAL A 91 10.20 -5.52 19.90
CA VAL A 91 10.52 -4.82 21.14
C VAL A 91 9.87 -5.57 22.29
N ASN A 92 10.67 -6.18 23.16
CA ASN A 92 10.20 -7.08 24.22
C ASN A 92 9.25 -8.19 23.70
N GLY A 93 9.46 -8.66 22.47
CA GLY A 93 8.63 -9.68 21.83
C GLY A 93 7.36 -9.15 21.14
N THR A 94 7.11 -7.84 21.16
CA THR A 94 6.02 -7.21 20.39
C THR A 94 6.58 -6.64 19.09
N PRO A 95 6.03 -6.99 17.91
CA PRO A 95 6.45 -6.41 16.64
C PRO A 95 6.01 -4.94 16.56
N VAL A 96 6.98 -4.04 16.38
CA VAL A 96 6.78 -2.60 16.22
C VAL A 96 7.41 -2.14 14.91
N GLU A 97 6.65 -1.40 14.10
CA GLU A 97 7.13 -0.84 12.84
C GLU A 97 7.73 0.55 13.05
N PHE A 98 9.00 0.70 12.69
CA PHE A 98 9.74 1.95 12.81
C PHE A 98 10.03 2.57 11.46
N LEU A 99 9.85 3.89 11.36
CA LEU A 99 10.40 4.70 10.29
C LEU A 99 11.90 4.89 10.52
N VAL A 100 12.72 4.59 9.52
CA VAL A 100 14.17 4.87 9.55
C VAL A 100 14.39 6.36 9.39
N ASP A 101 14.88 7.00 10.45
CA ASP A 101 15.10 8.44 10.51
C ASP A 101 16.54 8.74 10.94
N THR A 102 17.39 9.12 9.97
CA THR A 102 18.78 9.48 10.23
C THR A 102 18.92 10.83 10.93
N GLY A 103 17.85 11.65 10.98
CA GLY A 103 17.78 12.87 11.77
C GLY A 103 17.50 12.61 13.26
N ALA A 104 16.91 11.46 13.58
CA ALA A 104 16.75 11.02 14.96
C ALA A 104 18.06 10.43 15.50
N SER A 105 18.53 10.93 16.65
CA SER A 105 19.72 10.37 17.30
C SER A 105 19.43 9.06 18.04
N GLN A 106 18.19 8.81 18.40
CA GLN A 106 17.77 7.78 19.36
C GLN A 106 16.63 6.93 18.79
N VAL A 107 16.39 5.77 19.39
CA VAL A 107 15.16 4.99 19.12
C VAL A 107 14.02 5.63 19.88
N VAL A 108 12.99 6.06 19.17
CA VAL A 108 11.83 6.76 19.75
C VAL A 108 10.58 5.95 19.48
N LEU A 109 9.89 5.57 20.55
CA LEU A 109 8.56 4.96 20.50
C LEU A 109 7.51 6.06 20.60
N ASN A 110 6.45 5.94 19.79
CA ASN A 110 5.20 6.62 20.12
C ASN A 110 4.57 5.96 21.36
N GLU A 111 3.56 6.62 21.94
CA GLU A 111 2.96 6.12 23.18
C GLU A 111 2.25 4.77 23.00
N ARG A 112 1.58 4.57 21.86
CA ARG A 112 0.83 3.34 21.56
C ARG A 112 1.74 2.12 21.45
N ASP A 113 2.85 2.26 20.75
CA ASP A 113 3.83 1.19 20.52
C ASP A 113 4.56 0.88 21.82
N ALA A 114 4.88 1.90 22.63
CA ALA A 114 5.46 1.70 23.96
C ALA A 114 4.52 0.87 24.86
N GLN A 115 3.23 1.23 24.93
CA GLN A 115 2.23 0.47 25.68
C GLN A 115 2.10 -0.97 25.17
N SER A 116 2.09 -1.15 23.85
CA SER A 116 2.01 -2.47 23.20
C SER A 116 3.25 -3.34 23.48
N ALA A 117 4.41 -2.72 23.67
CA ALA A 117 5.65 -3.37 24.08
C ALA A 117 5.77 -3.60 25.61
N GLY A 118 4.68 -3.37 26.36
CA GLY A 118 4.61 -3.61 27.80
C GLY A 118 5.21 -2.50 28.67
N ILE A 119 5.47 -1.32 28.10
CA ILE A 119 5.98 -0.15 28.83
C ILE A 119 4.79 0.60 29.45
N ASP A 120 4.82 0.79 30.76
CA ASP A 120 3.83 1.59 31.48
C ASP A 120 4.09 3.09 31.29
N THR A 121 3.54 3.66 30.23
CA THR A 121 3.75 5.07 29.86
C THR A 121 3.17 6.05 30.88
N GLY A 122 2.14 5.64 31.63
CA GLY A 122 1.47 6.49 32.63
C GLY A 122 2.35 6.81 33.83
N ASN A 123 3.30 5.93 34.16
CA ASN A 123 4.22 6.10 35.29
C ASN A 123 5.63 6.58 34.88
N LEU A 124 5.86 6.88 33.59
CA LEU A 124 7.15 7.35 33.12
C LEU A 124 7.43 8.80 33.55
N ALA A 125 8.68 9.05 33.95
CA ALA A 125 9.17 10.40 34.21
C ALA A 125 9.62 11.08 32.91
N TYR A 126 8.73 11.88 32.32
CA TYR A 126 8.99 12.66 31.09
C TYR A 126 9.86 13.91 31.37
N LEU A 127 11.13 13.66 31.73
CA LEU A 127 12.11 14.70 32.07
C LEU A 127 12.95 15.16 30.86
N GLY A 128 12.96 14.38 29.79
CA GLY A 128 13.65 14.69 28.54
C GLY A 128 12.83 15.61 27.66
N ARG A 129 13.52 16.24 26.70
CA ARG A 129 12.91 17.07 25.66
C ARG A 129 13.54 16.76 24.31
N ALA A 130 12.72 16.74 23.27
CA ALA A 130 13.15 16.51 21.90
C ALA A 130 12.62 17.64 21.00
N SER A 131 13.46 18.12 20.09
CA SER A 131 13.05 19.09 19.07
C SER A 131 12.48 18.33 17.88
N THR A 132 11.23 18.61 17.53
CA THR A 132 10.55 18.03 16.37
C THR A 132 10.12 19.13 15.40
N ALA A 133 9.64 18.75 14.22
CA ALA A 133 9.09 19.70 13.26
C ALA A 133 7.89 20.49 13.82
N ASN A 134 7.13 19.88 14.74
CA ASN A 134 5.96 20.49 15.37
C ASN A 134 6.29 21.23 16.67
N GLY A 135 7.58 21.39 17.00
CA GLY A 135 8.07 22.04 18.21
C GLY A 135 8.71 21.08 19.21
N GLU A 136 8.93 21.58 20.42
CA GLU A 136 9.57 20.82 21.49
C GLU A 136 8.54 19.91 22.18
N VAL A 137 8.87 18.62 22.29
CA VAL A 137 8.03 17.60 22.94
C VAL A 137 8.77 16.99 24.12
N ARG A 138 8.02 16.53 25.12
CA ARG A 138 8.59 15.83 26.27
C ARG A 138 8.85 14.37 25.96
N THR A 139 9.94 13.85 26.48
CA THR A 139 10.34 12.45 26.30
C THR A 139 10.71 11.81 27.63
N ALA A 140 10.44 10.52 27.75
CA ALA A 140 10.89 9.68 28.86
C ALA A 140 11.81 8.60 28.31
N SER A 141 12.94 8.34 28.98
CA SER A 141 13.79 7.23 28.58
C SER A 141 13.47 5.98 29.40
N VAL A 142 13.40 4.83 28.75
CA VAL A 142 13.18 3.53 29.37
C VAL A 142 14.18 2.52 28.81
N TRP A 143 14.52 1.52 29.59
CA TRP A 143 15.30 0.38 29.11
C TRP A 143 14.35 -0.71 28.68
N VAL A 144 14.55 -1.23 27.48
CA VAL A 144 13.88 -2.44 27.00
C VAL A 144 14.82 -3.63 27.13
N ASP A 145 14.26 -4.77 27.49
CA ASP A 145 15.01 -5.99 27.76
C ASP A 145 15.65 -6.52 26.47
N GLU A 146 14.87 -6.47 25.38
CA GLU A 146 15.26 -7.01 24.10
C GLU A 146 14.69 -6.20 22.92
N ILE A 147 15.54 -5.92 21.94
CA ILE A 147 15.11 -5.52 20.58
C ILE A 147 15.71 -6.49 19.59
N SER A 148 14.88 -7.12 18.77
CA SER A 148 15.32 -8.03 17.71
C SER A 148 14.96 -7.50 16.33
N LEU A 149 15.90 -7.64 15.38
CA LEU A 149 15.67 -7.35 13.98
C LEU A 149 16.27 -8.46 13.13
N GLY A 150 15.43 -9.21 12.42
CA GLY A 150 15.87 -10.27 11.53
C GLY A 150 16.70 -11.37 12.21
N GLY A 151 16.33 -11.72 13.45
CA GLY A 151 17.04 -12.73 14.25
C GLY A 151 18.28 -12.20 14.99
N ILE A 152 18.65 -10.93 14.79
CA ILE A 152 19.71 -10.28 15.55
C ILE A 152 19.09 -9.57 16.75
N THR A 153 19.44 -10.08 17.94
CA THR A 153 18.97 -9.56 19.21
C THR A 153 20.01 -8.61 19.83
N ASP A 154 19.59 -7.38 20.13
CA ASP A 154 20.28 -6.44 21.02
C ASP A 154 19.55 -6.39 22.38
N ARG A 155 20.26 -6.58 23.49
CA ARG A 155 19.68 -6.59 24.85
C ARG A 155 19.99 -5.30 25.60
N ASN A 156 19.13 -4.96 26.57
CA ASN A 156 19.28 -3.79 27.43
C ASN A 156 19.52 -2.52 26.61
N LEU A 157 18.59 -2.20 25.69
CA LEU A 157 18.68 -0.99 24.89
C LEU A 157 17.91 0.13 25.58
N ARG A 158 18.49 1.33 25.62
CA ARG A 158 17.76 2.53 26.01
C ARG A 158 16.93 3.01 24.82
N VAL A 159 15.65 3.22 25.04
CA VAL A 159 14.71 3.82 24.09
C VAL A 159 14.02 5.01 24.74
N TRP A 160 13.39 5.84 23.93
CA TRP A 160 12.68 7.03 24.38
C TRP A 160 11.22 6.95 23.99
N VAL A 161 10.32 7.27 24.91
CA VAL A 161 8.89 7.38 24.67
C VAL A 161 8.57 8.85 24.50
N ASN A 162 7.92 9.20 23.38
CA ASN A 162 7.46 10.56 23.09
C ASN A 162 6.07 10.81 23.70
N GLN A 163 5.88 11.94 24.39
CA GLN A 163 4.58 12.36 24.95
C GLN A 163 3.76 13.26 23.99
N GLY A 164 4.36 13.71 22.90
CA GLY A 164 3.70 14.52 21.87
C GLY A 164 3.08 13.67 20.76
N GLU A 165 2.54 14.35 19.75
CA GLU A 165 2.01 13.70 18.55
C GLU A 165 3.17 13.13 17.71
N LEU A 166 3.28 11.81 17.70
CA LEU A 166 4.19 11.05 16.85
C LEU A 166 3.41 9.88 16.24
N GLU A 167 3.13 9.95 14.94
CA GLU A 167 2.33 8.92 14.25
C GLU A 167 3.05 7.58 14.23
N GLN A 168 4.35 7.58 13.91
CA GLN A 168 5.15 6.37 13.76
C GLN A 168 6.38 6.42 14.67
N SER A 169 6.72 5.30 15.29
CA SER A 169 7.99 5.14 16.02
C SER A 169 9.19 5.35 15.07
N LEU A 170 10.28 5.93 15.58
CA LEU A 170 11.45 6.32 14.80
C LEU A 170 12.68 5.49 15.18
N LEU A 171 13.38 4.98 14.17
CA LEU A 171 14.65 4.29 14.32
C LEU A 171 15.80 5.23 14.00
N GLY A 172 16.38 5.80 15.05
CA GLY A 172 17.49 6.73 14.93
C GLY A 172 18.87 6.09 14.72
N MET A 173 19.85 6.96 14.47
CA MET A 173 21.24 6.57 14.25
C MET A 173 21.87 5.79 15.41
N GLY A 174 21.44 6.02 16.66
CA GLY A 174 21.95 5.29 17.82
C GLY A 174 21.71 3.78 17.77
N TYR A 175 20.66 3.32 17.08
CA TYR A 175 20.47 1.89 16.79
C TYR A 175 21.16 1.47 15.51
N LEU A 176 21.02 2.26 14.44
CA LEU A 176 21.59 1.93 13.13
C LEU A 176 23.12 1.75 13.17
N GLN A 177 23.83 2.54 13.97
CA GLN A 177 25.29 2.45 14.14
C GLN A 177 25.76 1.17 14.84
N ARG A 178 24.85 0.34 15.37
CA ARG A 178 25.19 -0.98 15.90
C ARG A 178 25.44 -2.01 14.81
N TRP A 179 25.01 -1.71 13.59
CA TRP A 179 25.26 -2.51 12.40
C TRP A 179 26.63 -2.16 11.82
N SER A 180 27.34 -3.14 11.28
CA SER A 180 28.67 -2.91 10.69
C SER A 180 28.58 -2.18 9.35
N SER A 181 27.45 -2.30 8.64
CA SER A 181 27.18 -1.56 7.41
C SER A 181 25.71 -1.13 7.30
N ILE A 182 25.51 0.09 6.77
CA ILE A 182 24.22 0.68 6.41
C ILE A 182 24.35 1.16 4.97
N GLU A 183 23.66 0.52 4.03
CA GLU A 183 23.74 0.85 2.61
C GLU A 183 22.36 1.13 2.03
N ILE A 184 22.25 2.17 1.21
CA ILE A 184 21.07 2.41 0.38
C ILE A 184 21.48 2.19 -1.07
N ARG A 185 21.01 1.10 -1.67
CA ARG A 185 21.32 0.73 -3.05
C ARG A 185 20.15 0.02 -3.71
N ASN A 186 20.00 0.19 -5.02
CA ASN A 186 18.96 -0.49 -5.81
C ASN A 186 17.52 -0.30 -5.26
N GLY A 187 17.24 0.84 -4.62
CA GLY A 187 15.94 1.10 -4.01
C GLY A 187 15.67 0.33 -2.72
N ALA A 188 16.70 -0.22 -2.05
CA ALA A 188 16.59 -0.90 -0.78
C ALA A 188 17.59 -0.35 0.26
N LEU A 189 17.19 -0.40 1.53
CA LEU A 189 18.06 -0.26 2.68
C LEU A 189 18.59 -1.65 3.03
N VAL A 190 19.91 -1.77 3.11
CA VAL A 190 20.61 -3.00 3.47
C VAL A 190 21.40 -2.74 4.75
N LEU A 191 21.08 -3.51 5.79
CA LEU A 191 21.81 -3.54 7.04
C LEU A 191 22.59 -4.84 7.13
N THR A 192 23.86 -4.77 7.50
CA THR A 192 24.71 -5.96 7.73
C THR A 192 25.33 -5.86 9.11
N ARG A 193 25.31 -6.97 9.85
CA ARG A 193 25.90 -7.07 11.18
C ARG A 193 27.32 -7.59 11.12
#